data_AF-L7U8A5-F1
#
_entry.id   AF-L7U8A5-F1
#
_cell.length_a   1.000
_cell.length_b   1.000
_cell.length_c   1.000
_cell.angle_alpha   90.00
_cell.angle_beta   90.00
_cell.angle_gamma   90.00
#
_symmetry.space_group_name_H-M   'P 1'
#
loop_
_entity.id
_entity.type
_entity.pdbx_description
1 polymer ?
#
loop_
_entity_poly.entity_id
_entity_poly.type
_entity_poly.pdbx_seq_one_letter_code
_entity_poly.pdbx_strand_id
1 'polypeptide(L)'
;MRLLPLSVSALLCLLAAPAVAQTEPPLDHARTLRESEMVFIPYMGMNRGPVFYTQYVQVATDSTATVGGMRRLFVNLHPTAHTQDLYNGFITRHGITDARLLPLPSSGSCQPTQGILDLLSGMPASYKPKIVGGNYPLVCGLSIHFMPTDEALVRAHIAANPVITLRATVPLCTPTSALLSVPAINQALVTAGALQTTPGGGVSGNSWDVLFESSKLAQNNPSLFVTQDPQVGWEAYIRSFVLDLAAQTATMAPATATNPATICTPSPLVIHFG
;
A
#
# COMPACT_ATOMS: atom_id res chain seq x y z
N MET A 1 -34.23 -0.98 60.91
CA MET A 1 -34.79 -0.73 59.55
C MET A 1 -34.12 0.47 58.92
N ARG A 2 -33.11 0.26 58.07
CA ARG A 2 -32.67 1.20 57.03
C ARG A 2 -32.05 0.36 55.90
N LEU A 3 -32.86 0.12 54.88
CA LEU A 3 -32.45 -0.40 53.58
C LEU A 3 -32.19 0.83 52.68
N LEU A 4 -31.02 0.91 52.07
CA LEU A 4 -30.83 1.68 50.84
C LEU A 4 -29.80 0.96 49.95
N PRO A 5 -30.05 0.79 48.65
CA PRO A 5 -29.46 -0.27 47.85
C PRO A 5 -28.18 0.18 47.13
N LEU A 6 -27.19 -0.71 47.11
CA LEU A 6 -26.02 -0.62 46.22
C LEU A 6 -26.48 -0.72 44.77
N SER A 7 -26.27 0.34 44.00
CA SER A 7 -26.39 0.33 42.54
C SER A 7 -25.02 0.04 41.94
N VAL A 8 -24.75 -1.24 41.67
CA VAL A 8 -23.55 -1.67 40.93
C VAL A 8 -23.83 -1.43 39.44
N SER A 9 -23.28 -0.35 38.92
CA SER A 9 -23.22 -0.10 37.47
C SER A 9 -22.15 -1.00 36.87
N ALA A 10 -22.57 -2.14 36.33
CA ALA A 10 -21.72 -2.99 35.49
C ALA A 10 -21.50 -2.30 34.14
N LEU A 11 -20.38 -1.59 34.02
CA LEU A 11 -19.90 -1.04 32.76
C LEU A 11 -19.35 -2.21 31.92
N LEU A 12 -20.18 -2.75 31.02
CA LEU A 12 -19.71 -3.63 29.95
C LEU A 12 -18.83 -2.82 29.00
N CYS A 13 -17.53 -2.78 29.28
CA CYS A 13 -16.53 -2.44 28.28
C CYS A 13 -16.49 -3.58 27.25
N LEU A 14 -17.26 -3.41 26.18
CA LEU A 14 -17.03 -4.10 24.90
C LEU A 14 -15.60 -3.73 24.44
N LEU A 15 -14.65 -4.61 24.76
CA LEU A 15 -13.36 -4.65 24.08
C LEU A 15 -13.64 -5.10 22.65
N ALA A 16 -13.91 -4.14 21.77
CA ALA A 16 -13.78 -4.36 20.35
C ALA A 16 -12.32 -4.72 20.08
N ALA A 17 -12.07 -5.97 19.70
CA ALA A 17 -10.78 -6.36 19.16
C ALA A 17 -10.43 -5.40 18.00
N PRO A 18 -9.18 -4.92 17.90
CA PRO A 18 -8.78 -4.18 16.71
C PRO A 18 -8.98 -5.09 15.51
N ALA A 19 -9.90 -4.73 14.64
CA ALA A 19 -10.03 -5.35 13.32
C ALA A 19 -8.71 -5.08 12.59
N VAL A 20 -7.86 -6.09 12.48
CA VAL A 20 -6.69 -6.06 11.61
C VAL A 20 -7.22 -6.15 10.19
N ALA A 21 -7.54 -4.99 9.61
CA ALA A 21 -7.98 -4.87 8.24
C ALA A 21 -6.79 -5.22 7.31
N GLN A 22 -6.61 -6.50 7.02
CA GLN A 22 -5.82 -6.94 5.89
C GLN A 22 -6.77 -7.10 4.70
N THR A 23 -7.20 -5.96 4.13
CA THR A 23 -8.31 -5.91 3.17
C THR A 23 -7.93 -6.17 1.72
N GLU A 24 -6.69 -6.53 1.41
CA GLU A 24 -6.29 -6.84 0.03
C GLU A 24 -5.55 -8.18 -0.05
N PRO A 25 -5.86 -9.03 -1.06
CA PRO A 25 -5.11 -10.26 -1.29
C PRO A 25 -3.63 -9.98 -1.54
N PRO A 26 -2.73 -10.96 -1.32
CA PRO A 26 -1.32 -10.78 -1.59
C PRO A 26 -1.04 -10.46 -3.06
N LEU A 27 0.00 -9.67 -3.31
CA LEU A 27 0.46 -9.32 -4.66
C LEU A 27 1.30 -10.45 -5.27
N ASP A 28 1.06 -10.70 -6.56
CA ASP A 28 1.77 -11.66 -7.39
C ASP A 28 2.85 -10.96 -8.21
N HIS A 29 4.01 -10.80 -7.59
CA HIS A 29 5.14 -10.11 -8.21
C HIS A 29 5.69 -10.86 -9.45
N ALA A 30 5.48 -12.17 -9.57
CA ALA A 30 5.94 -12.94 -10.73
C ALA A 30 5.20 -12.54 -12.01
N ARG A 31 3.94 -12.09 -11.89
CA ARG A 31 3.12 -11.56 -12.99
C ARG A 31 3.18 -10.04 -13.12
N THR A 32 4.26 -9.41 -12.63
CA THR A 32 4.46 -7.95 -12.79
C THR A 32 4.55 -7.58 -14.27
N LEU A 33 3.76 -6.59 -14.68
CA LEU A 33 3.85 -5.98 -16.01
C LEU A 33 4.48 -4.60 -15.88
N ARG A 34 5.41 -4.27 -16.79
CA ARG A 34 6.07 -2.95 -16.85
C ARG A 34 6.04 -2.44 -18.29
N GLU A 35 5.33 -1.35 -18.52
CA GLU A 35 5.20 -0.76 -19.85
C GLU A 35 4.79 0.70 -19.72
N SER A 36 5.24 1.58 -20.62
CA SER A 36 4.73 2.96 -20.74
C SER A 36 4.65 3.70 -19.39
N GLU A 37 5.74 3.64 -18.63
CA GLU A 37 5.87 4.30 -17.32
C GLU A 37 4.94 3.76 -16.22
N MET A 38 4.24 2.66 -16.48
CA MET A 38 3.34 1.97 -15.56
C MET A 38 3.94 0.65 -15.08
N VAL A 39 3.63 0.31 -13.83
CA VAL A 39 3.98 -0.97 -13.20
C VAL A 39 2.69 -1.55 -12.64
N PHE A 40 2.20 -2.64 -13.20
CA PHE A 40 1.04 -3.36 -12.69
C PHE A 40 1.48 -4.64 -11.98
N ILE A 41 0.90 -4.90 -10.82
CA ILE A 41 1.13 -6.14 -10.08
C ILE A 41 -0.23 -6.72 -9.71
N PRO A 42 -0.63 -7.87 -10.28
CA PRO A 42 -1.92 -8.46 -9.96
C PRO A 42 -1.93 -9.01 -8.54
N TYR A 43 -3.12 -9.11 -7.95
CA TYR A 43 -3.35 -9.97 -6.82
C TYR A 43 -3.21 -11.45 -7.22
N MET A 44 -2.76 -12.28 -6.29
CA MET A 44 -2.63 -13.73 -6.48
C MET A 44 -3.94 -14.33 -7.01
N GLY A 45 -3.86 -15.07 -8.12
CA GLY A 45 -5.01 -15.73 -8.76
C GLY A 45 -5.99 -14.81 -9.50
N MET A 46 -5.74 -13.50 -9.56
CA MET A 46 -6.62 -12.53 -10.21
C MET A 46 -5.92 -11.81 -11.36
N ASN A 47 -6.69 -11.21 -12.28
CA ASN A 47 -6.18 -10.21 -13.22
C ASN A 47 -6.50 -8.78 -12.78
N ARG A 48 -6.62 -8.58 -11.46
CA ARG A 48 -6.91 -7.31 -10.80
C ARG A 48 -5.74 -6.96 -9.87
N GLY A 49 -5.36 -5.69 -9.78
CA GLY A 49 -4.28 -5.25 -8.90
C GLY A 49 -3.96 -3.76 -9.05
N PRO A 50 -3.08 -3.19 -8.20
CA PRO A 50 -2.65 -1.80 -8.33
C PRO A 50 -1.83 -1.54 -9.60
N VAL A 51 -2.02 -0.35 -10.15
CA VAL A 51 -1.10 0.27 -11.14
C VAL A 51 -0.32 1.39 -10.46
N PHE A 52 1.00 1.27 -10.46
CA PHE A 52 1.92 2.31 -10.04
C PHE A 52 2.46 3.06 -11.25
N TYR A 53 2.79 4.34 -11.08
CA TYR A 53 3.33 5.19 -12.13
C TYR A 53 4.72 5.68 -11.76
N THR A 54 5.60 5.70 -12.76
CA THR A 54 7.01 6.06 -12.60
C THR A 54 7.33 7.48 -13.04
N GLN A 55 6.43 8.12 -13.79
CA GLN A 55 6.58 9.47 -14.31
C GLN A 55 5.33 10.31 -14.04
N TYR A 56 5.56 11.58 -13.77
CA TYR A 56 4.52 12.53 -13.39
C TYR A 56 4.72 13.87 -14.11
N VAL A 57 3.63 14.60 -14.25
CA VAL A 57 3.58 15.94 -14.82
C VAL A 57 2.70 16.82 -13.96
N GLN A 58 3.10 18.08 -13.77
CA GLN A 58 2.26 19.07 -13.12
C GLN A 58 1.37 19.77 -14.15
N VAL A 59 0.09 19.92 -13.84
CA VAL A 59 -0.90 20.55 -14.71
C VAL A 59 -1.64 21.63 -13.92
N ALA A 60 -1.49 22.88 -14.35
CA ALA A 60 -2.21 24.00 -13.76
C ALA A 60 -3.67 24.01 -14.25
N THR A 61 -4.60 24.39 -13.38
CA THR A 61 -5.98 24.66 -13.80
C THR A 61 -6.03 25.93 -14.66
N ASP A 62 -6.75 25.87 -15.77
CA ASP A 62 -6.90 27.02 -16.68
C ASP A 62 -7.59 28.19 -15.99
N SER A 63 -8.65 27.91 -15.23
CA SER A 63 -9.43 28.92 -14.51
C SER A 63 -8.81 29.31 -13.16
N THR A 64 -8.84 30.60 -12.87
CA THR A 64 -8.56 31.17 -11.55
C THR A 64 -9.85 31.59 -10.85
N ALA A 65 -10.04 31.13 -9.62
CA ALA A 65 -11.15 31.54 -8.74
C ALA A 65 -10.78 32.82 -7.97
N THR A 66 -11.77 33.65 -7.62
CA THR A 66 -11.55 34.81 -6.74
C THR A 66 -11.91 34.45 -5.30
N VAL A 67 -10.97 34.65 -4.36
CA VAL A 67 -11.15 34.37 -2.93
C VAL A 67 -10.59 35.55 -2.14
N GLY A 68 -11.46 36.28 -1.44
CA GLY A 68 -11.03 37.40 -0.57
C GLY A 68 -10.23 38.49 -1.30
N GLY A 69 -10.59 38.80 -2.56
CA GLY A 69 -9.87 39.78 -3.40
C GLY A 69 -8.60 39.24 -4.09
N MET A 70 -8.17 38.02 -3.77
CA MET A 70 -7.06 37.33 -4.42
C MET A 70 -7.56 36.37 -5.50
N ARG A 71 -6.65 35.97 -6.38
CA ARG A 71 -6.84 34.86 -7.32
C ARG A 71 -6.32 33.57 -6.68
N ARG A 72 -6.98 32.47 -7.01
CA ARG A 72 -6.59 31.11 -6.60
C ARG A 72 -6.60 30.20 -7.82
N LEU A 73 -5.56 29.39 -7.96
CA LEU A 73 -5.55 28.25 -8.89
C LEU A 73 -5.01 27.00 -8.20
N PHE A 74 -5.18 25.86 -8.85
CA PHE A 74 -4.53 24.62 -8.45
C PHE A 74 -3.50 24.20 -9.49
N VAL A 75 -2.40 23.64 -9.02
CA VAL A 75 -1.49 22.86 -9.85
C VAL A 75 -1.59 21.42 -9.37
N ASN A 76 -1.98 20.51 -10.26
CA ASN A 76 -2.21 19.11 -9.94
C ASN A 76 -1.06 18.26 -10.45
N LEU A 77 -0.64 17.26 -9.67
CA LEU A 77 0.37 16.30 -10.10
C LEU A 77 -0.32 15.04 -10.64
N HIS A 78 -0.22 14.84 -11.94
CA HIS A 78 -0.82 13.72 -12.67
C HIS A 78 0.26 12.71 -13.09
N PRO A 79 -0.05 11.41 -13.12
CA PRO A 79 0.77 10.48 -13.86
C PRO A 79 0.77 10.82 -15.35
N THR A 80 1.95 10.85 -15.98
CA THR A 80 2.11 11.18 -17.40
C THR A 80 1.33 10.23 -18.31
N ALA A 81 1.24 8.94 -17.94
CA ALA A 81 0.46 7.95 -18.68
C ALA A 81 -1.03 8.28 -18.83
N HIS A 82 -1.62 9.07 -17.91
CA HIS A 82 -3.01 9.54 -18.03
C HIS A 82 -3.13 10.77 -18.93
N THR A 83 -2.12 11.65 -18.95
CA THR A 83 -2.14 12.86 -19.80
C THR A 83 -1.80 12.56 -21.25
N GLN A 84 -1.13 11.43 -21.51
CA GLN A 84 -0.77 10.94 -22.85
C GLN A 84 -1.71 9.82 -23.38
N ASP A 85 -2.84 9.59 -22.71
CA ASP A 85 -3.81 8.53 -23.06
C ASP A 85 -3.23 7.10 -23.15
N LEU A 86 -2.09 6.83 -22.49
CA LEU A 86 -1.43 5.53 -22.50
C LEU A 86 -2.12 4.51 -21.59
N TYR A 87 -2.75 4.99 -20.51
CA TYR A 87 -3.38 4.15 -19.49
C TYR A 87 -4.43 3.19 -20.07
N ASN A 88 -5.40 3.69 -20.83
CA ASN A 88 -6.50 2.86 -21.36
C ASN A 88 -5.98 1.77 -22.32
N GLY A 89 -4.95 2.10 -23.11
CA GLY A 89 -4.29 1.16 -24.01
C GLY A 89 -3.58 0.04 -23.23
N PHE A 90 -2.89 0.37 -22.15
CA PHE A 90 -2.23 -0.59 -21.26
C PHE A 90 -3.23 -1.54 -20.59
N ILE A 91 -4.31 -0.99 -20.00
CA ILE A 91 -5.38 -1.78 -19.36
C ILE A 91 -5.99 -2.77 -20.35
N THR A 92 -6.38 -2.28 -21.53
CA THR A 92 -7.08 -3.10 -22.55
C THR A 92 -6.17 -4.18 -23.13
N ARG A 93 -4.91 -3.83 -23.45
CA ARG A 93 -3.96 -4.75 -24.09
C ARG A 93 -3.60 -5.94 -23.21
N HIS A 94 -3.47 -5.72 -21.91
CA HIS A 94 -3.14 -6.77 -20.93
C HIS A 94 -4.40 -7.40 -20.30
N GLY A 95 -5.58 -6.92 -20.64
CA GLY A 95 -6.86 -7.43 -20.12
C GLY A 95 -7.01 -7.29 -18.60
N ILE A 96 -6.31 -6.32 -17.99
CA ILE A 96 -6.19 -6.19 -16.53
C ILE A 96 -7.30 -5.29 -15.95
N THR A 97 -7.53 -5.40 -14.64
CA THR A 97 -8.42 -4.49 -13.88
C THR A 97 -7.59 -3.73 -12.84
N ASP A 98 -7.49 -2.42 -12.98
CA ASP A 98 -6.83 -1.58 -11.99
C ASP A 98 -7.65 -1.51 -10.70
N ALA A 99 -7.01 -1.75 -9.56
CA ALA A 99 -7.60 -1.57 -8.24
C ALA A 99 -7.88 -0.09 -7.91
N ARG A 100 -7.32 0.85 -8.70
CA ARG A 100 -7.46 2.30 -8.57
C ARG A 100 -7.08 2.81 -7.18
N LEU A 101 -6.06 2.19 -6.59
CA LEU A 101 -5.48 2.65 -5.36
C LEU A 101 -4.71 3.95 -5.62
N LEU A 102 -4.68 4.84 -4.63
CA LEU A 102 -3.82 6.00 -4.72
C LEU A 102 -2.38 5.51 -4.93
N PRO A 103 -1.64 6.03 -5.92
CA PRO A 103 -0.37 5.45 -6.36
C PRO A 103 0.71 5.40 -5.27
N LEU A 104 0.53 6.15 -4.19
CA LEU A 104 1.51 6.32 -3.12
C LEU A 104 0.86 6.16 -1.73
N PRO A 105 1.44 5.34 -0.84
CA PRO A 105 0.85 4.95 0.43
C PRO A 105 0.92 6.00 1.55
N SER A 106 1.37 7.24 1.30
CA SER A 106 1.33 8.29 2.34
C SER A 106 1.06 9.69 1.78
N SER A 107 0.19 10.42 2.46
CA SER A 107 -0.27 11.78 2.13
C SER A 107 0.82 12.86 2.26
N GLY A 108 2.04 12.52 2.66
CA GLY A 108 3.15 13.45 2.93
C GLY A 108 4.20 13.57 1.83
N SER A 109 4.09 12.78 0.75
CA SER A 109 5.13 12.68 -0.28
C SER A 109 5.25 13.90 -1.19
N CYS A 110 4.24 14.78 -1.21
CA CYS A 110 4.28 16.01 -1.99
C CYS A 110 4.63 17.23 -1.12
N GLN A 111 5.47 18.13 -1.65
CA GLN A 111 5.80 19.41 -1.01
C GLN A 111 5.86 20.54 -2.05
N PRO A 112 5.48 21.79 -1.71
CA PRO A 112 5.73 22.94 -2.58
C PRO A 112 7.24 23.12 -2.78
N THR A 113 7.69 23.50 -3.97
CA THR A 113 9.10 23.85 -4.17
C THR A 113 9.45 25.16 -3.47
N GLN A 114 10.73 25.36 -3.15
CA GLN A 114 11.19 26.63 -2.57
C GLN A 114 10.93 27.81 -3.51
N GLY A 115 11.05 27.62 -4.84
CA GLY A 115 10.83 28.67 -5.83
C GLY A 115 9.42 29.28 -5.77
N ILE A 116 8.38 28.46 -5.64
CA ILE A 116 7.00 28.98 -5.53
C ILE A 116 6.73 29.61 -4.16
N LEU A 117 7.39 29.13 -3.10
CA LEU A 117 7.31 29.72 -1.76
C LEU A 117 7.98 31.10 -1.71
N ASP A 118 9.12 31.27 -2.36
CA ASP A 118 9.85 32.53 -2.43
C ASP A 118 9.10 33.56 -3.27
N LEU A 119 8.58 33.14 -4.43
CA LEU A 119 7.76 33.99 -5.31
C LEU A 119 6.56 34.57 -4.57
N LEU A 120 5.97 33.80 -3.64
CA LEU A 120 4.76 34.17 -2.90
C LEU A 120 5.05 34.44 -1.42
N SER A 121 6.29 34.80 -1.08
CA SER A 121 6.76 35.04 0.28
C SER A 121 5.98 36.16 1.01
N GLY A 122 5.48 37.15 0.27
CA GLY A 122 4.66 38.25 0.78
C GLY A 122 3.20 37.87 1.12
N MET A 123 2.75 36.65 0.79
CA MET A 123 1.39 36.23 1.09
C MET A 123 1.19 35.96 2.59
N PRO A 124 0.03 36.33 3.17
CA PRO A 124 -0.28 35.98 4.56
C PRO A 124 -0.25 34.47 4.76
N ALA A 125 0.04 34.01 5.98
CA ALA A 125 0.26 32.59 6.29
C ALA A 125 -0.90 31.67 5.83
N SER A 126 -2.15 32.15 5.91
CA SER A 126 -3.35 31.42 5.47
C SER A 126 -3.47 31.24 3.96
N TYR A 127 -2.73 32.02 3.17
CA TYR A 127 -2.76 32.05 1.70
C TYR A 127 -1.48 31.53 1.06
N LYS A 128 -0.48 31.13 1.86
CA LYS A 128 0.73 30.51 1.36
C LYS A 128 0.41 29.22 0.57
N PRO A 129 1.24 28.87 -0.42
CA PRO A 129 1.08 27.63 -1.18
C PRO A 129 0.95 26.43 -0.24
N LYS A 130 -0.11 25.63 -0.44
CA LYS A 130 -0.41 24.48 0.42
C LYS A 130 -0.76 23.25 -0.41
N ILE A 131 -0.19 22.11 -0.05
CA ILE A 131 -0.56 20.82 -0.63
C ILE A 131 -1.99 20.47 -0.24
N VAL A 132 -2.75 20.05 -1.24
CA VAL A 132 -4.08 19.45 -1.11
C VAL A 132 -4.00 17.99 -1.52
N GLY A 133 -4.81 17.15 -0.88
CA GLY A 133 -4.85 15.72 -1.19
C GLY A 133 -5.23 15.46 -2.65
N GLY A 134 -4.72 14.37 -3.20
CA GLY A 134 -5.12 13.86 -4.50
C GLY A 134 -6.33 12.95 -4.43
N ASN A 135 -6.90 12.67 -5.59
CA ASN A 135 -7.84 11.58 -5.82
C ASN A 135 -7.44 10.88 -7.11
N TYR A 136 -7.52 9.55 -7.14
CA TYR A 136 -7.09 8.76 -8.30
C TYR A 136 -7.60 9.38 -9.63
N PRO A 137 -6.73 9.59 -10.64
CA PRO A 137 -5.31 9.25 -10.69
C PRO A 137 -4.36 10.34 -10.14
N LEU A 138 -4.88 11.47 -9.66
CA LEU A 138 -4.12 12.57 -9.07
C LEU A 138 -3.41 12.12 -7.78
N VAL A 139 -2.11 12.37 -7.69
CA VAL A 139 -1.35 12.10 -6.46
C VAL A 139 -1.62 13.17 -5.42
N CYS A 140 -1.51 14.43 -5.82
CA CYS A 140 -1.68 15.60 -4.97
C CYS A 140 -1.90 16.84 -5.83
N GLY A 141 -2.34 17.94 -5.19
CA GLY A 141 -2.36 19.25 -5.81
C GLY A 141 -1.70 20.29 -4.92
N LEU A 142 -1.40 21.45 -5.49
CA LEU A 142 -0.91 22.64 -4.80
C LEU A 142 -1.93 23.75 -5.00
N SER A 143 -2.51 24.23 -3.90
CA SER A 143 -3.36 25.41 -3.91
C SER A 143 -2.49 26.65 -3.82
N ILE A 144 -2.57 27.53 -4.83
CA ILE A 144 -1.77 28.74 -4.94
C ILE A 144 -2.70 29.95 -4.92
N HIS A 145 -2.46 30.88 -4.00
CA HIS A 145 -3.13 32.19 -3.95
C HIS A 145 -2.14 33.29 -4.34
N PHE A 146 -2.62 34.30 -5.06
CA PHE A 146 -1.81 35.42 -5.50
C PHE A 146 -2.69 36.65 -5.79
N MET A 147 -2.07 37.83 -5.85
CA MET A 147 -2.78 39.05 -6.22
C MET A 147 -3.09 39.05 -7.72
N PRO A 148 -4.22 39.65 -8.18
CA PRO A 148 -4.54 39.73 -9.60
C PRO A 148 -3.42 40.32 -10.47
N THR A 149 -2.63 41.26 -9.92
CA THR A 149 -1.48 41.88 -10.59
C THR A 149 -0.36 40.89 -10.91
N ASP A 150 -0.27 39.79 -10.16
CA ASP A 150 0.82 38.83 -10.25
C ASP A 150 0.45 37.62 -11.13
N GLU A 151 -0.75 37.58 -11.71
CA GLU A 151 -1.27 36.39 -12.41
C GLU A 151 -0.36 35.92 -13.53
N ALA A 152 0.11 36.84 -14.39
CA ALA A 152 1.00 36.51 -15.49
C ALA A 152 2.35 35.96 -15.00
N LEU A 153 2.91 36.55 -13.94
CA LEU A 153 4.18 36.13 -13.35
C LEU A 153 4.07 34.73 -12.74
N VAL A 154 3.03 34.48 -11.95
CA VAL A 154 2.79 33.18 -11.31
C VAL A 154 2.57 32.09 -12.36
N ARG A 155 1.77 32.35 -13.39
CA ARG A 155 1.54 31.40 -14.48
C ARG A 155 2.82 31.10 -15.26
N ALA A 156 3.62 32.12 -15.57
CA ALA A 156 4.91 31.94 -16.23
C ALA A 156 5.87 31.09 -15.37
N HIS A 157 5.90 31.32 -14.05
CA HIS A 157 6.72 30.52 -13.14
C HIS A 157 6.30 29.04 -13.13
N ILE A 158 4.99 28.76 -13.03
CA ILE A 158 4.45 27.39 -13.02
C ILE A 158 4.72 26.68 -14.37
N ALA A 159 4.64 27.38 -15.48
CA ALA A 159 4.91 26.81 -16.80
C ALA A 159 6.40 26.47 -17.00
N ALA A 160 7.30 27.25 -16.39
CA ALA A 160 8.74 27.09 -16.57
C ALA A 160 9.41 26.19 -15.52
N ASN A 161 8.82 26.03 -14.33
CA ASN A 161 9.46 25.35 -13.20
C ASN A 161 8.52 24.36 -12.51
N PRO A 162 9.04 23.25 -11.97
CA PRO A 162 8.27 22.45 -11.03
C PRO A 162 7.90 23.30 -9.81
N VAL A 163 6.63 23.26 -9.42
CA VAL A 163 6.11 23.92 -8.20
C VAL A 163 5.71 22.92 -7.13
N ILE A 164 5.70 21.63 -7.48
CA ILE A 164 5.49 20.49 -6.59
C ILE A 164 6.72 19.60 -6.67
N THR A 165 7.20 19.13 -5.53
CA THR A 165 8.12 17.99 -5.46
C THR A 165 7.37 16.76 -4.99
N LEU A 166 7.77 15.59 -5.48
CA LEU A 166 7.29 14.28 -5.05
C LEU A 166 8.48 13.40 -4.70
N ARG A 167 8.47 12.82 -3.50
CA ARG A 167 9.44 11.78 -3.11
C ARG A 167 8.71 10.65 -2.41
N ALA A 168 8.72 9.47 -3.02
CA ALA A 168 8.08 8.30 -2.44
C ALA A 168 8.78 7.01 -2.85
N THR A 169 8.61 6.00 -2.01
CA THR A 169 9.11 4.65 -2.26
C THR A 169 7.98 3.67 -2.04
N VAL A 170 7.67 2.88 -3.07
CA VAL A 170 6.72 1.76 -2.95
C VAL A 170 7.55 0.49 -2.68
N PRO A 171 7.34 -0.20 -1.55
CA PRO A 171 8.08 -1.41 -1.22
C PRO A 171 7.56 -2.58 -2.07
N LEU A 172 8.17 -2.78 -3.24
CA LEU A 172 7.87 -3.88 -4.14
C LEU A 172 8.95 -4.96 -4.05
N CYS A 173 8.63 -6.15 -4.57
CA CYS A 173 9.55 -7.28 -4.67
C CYS A 173 9.95 -7.51 -6.14
N THR A 174 11.11 -8.15 -6.38
CA THR A 174 11.51 -8.57 -7.73
C THR A 174 10.52 -9.61 -8.30
N PRO A 175 10.30 -9.67 -9.62
CA PRO A 175 9.49 -10.73 -10.23
C PRO A 175 10.07 -12.14 -10.03
N THR A 176 11.36 -12.25 -9.73
CA THR A 176 12.05 -13.51 -9.43
C THR A 176 12.04 -13.85 -7.94
N SER A 177 11.24 -13.15 -7.13
CA SER A 177 11.08 -13.46 -5.71
C SER A 177 10.56 -14.89 -5.55
N ALA A 178 11.13 -15.60 -4.59
CA ALA A 178 10.78 -16.99 -4.31
C ALA A 178 9.32 -17.12 -3.85
N LEU A 179 8.64 -18.17 -4.30
CA LEU A 179 7.27 -18.50 -3.87
C LEU A 179 7.31 -19.72 -2.96
N LEU A 180 7.08 -19.48 -1.67
CA LEU A 180 6.91 -20.50 -0.66
C LEU A 180 5.62 -21.29 -0.88
N SER A 181 5.71 -22.61 -1.02
CA SER A 181 4.54 -23.49 -1.12
C SER A 181 3.95 -23.74 0.27
N VAL A 182 3.14 -22.80 0.75
CA VAL A 182 2.37 -22.94 2.00
C VAL A 182 1.55 -24.23 2.02
N PRO A 183 0.84 -24.65 0.95
CA PRO A 183 0.10 -25.91 0.96
C PRO A 183 1.00 -27.15 1.18
N ALA A 184 2.20 -27.18 0.60
CA ALA A 184 3.11 -28.31 0.77
C ALA A 184 3.68 -28.38 2.19
N ILE A 185 3.97 -27.23 2.81
CA ILE A 185 4.39 -27.15 4.21
C ILE A 185 3.26 -27.57 5.14
N ASN A 186 2.04 -27.07 4.92
CA ASN A 186 0.85 -27.46 5.66
C ASN A 186 0.64 -28.98 5.59
N GLN A 187 0.73 -29.58 4.39
CA GLN A 187 0.58 -31.02 4.22
C GLN A 187 1.62 -31.83 4.99
N ALA A 188 2.88 -31.38 5.00
CA ALA A 188 3.94 -32.03 5.76
C ALA A 188 3.68 -31.98 7.27
N LEU A 189 3.22 -30.83 7.79
CA LEU A 189 2.91 -30.65 9.21
C LEU A 189 1.62 -31.35 9.64
N VAL A 190 0.62 -31.48 8.76
CA VAL A 190 -0.55 -32.33 8.98
C VAL A 190 -0.14 -33.79 9.08
N THR A 191 0.77 -34.24 8.19
CA THR A 191 1.30 -35.61 8.23
C THR A 191 2.10 -35.87 9.51
N ALA A 192 2.80 -34.86 10.02
CA ALA A 192 3.52 -34.93 11.30
C ALA A 192 2.60 -34.80 12.53
N GLY A 193 1.30 -34.55 12.35
CA GLY A 193 0.33 -34.38 13.44
C GLY A 193 0.35 -33.02 14.14
N ALA A 194 1.21 -32.08 13.70
CA ALA A 194 1.30 -30.73 14.27
C ALA A 194 0.14 -29.82 13.82
N LEU A 195 -0.47 -30.11 12.67
CA LEU A 195 -1.62 -29.38 12.13
C LEU A 195 -2.79 -30.32 11.84
N GLN A 196 -3.98 -29.75 11.84
CA GLN A 196 -5.24 -30.37 11.41
C GLN A 196 -5.93 -29.44 10.43
N THR A 197 -6.56 -30.00 9.40
CA THR A 197 -7.38 -29.23 8.45
C THR A 197 -8.71 -28.85 9.08
N THR A 198 -9.13 -27.60 8.89
CA THR A 198 -10.42 -27.13 9.39
C THR A 198 -11.50 -27.25 8.31
N PRO A 199 -12.79 -27.39 8.70
CA PRO A 199 -13.90 -27.28 7.77
C PRO A 199 -13.84 -25.91 7.06
N GLY A 200 -13.64 -25.92 5.74
CA GLY A 200 -13.45 -24.70 4.94
C GLY A 200 -12.03 -24.52 4.38
N GLY A 201 -11.09 -25.43 4.67
CA GLY A 201 -9.78 -25.47 4.02
C GLY A 201 -8.68 -24.64 4.69
N GLY A 202 -8.91 -24.18 5.92
CA GLY A 202 -7.84 -23.63 6.77
C GLY A 202 -7.08 -24.73 7.50
N VAL A 203 -6.13 -24.34 8.35
CA VAL A 203 -5.42 -25.26 9.25
C VAL A 203 -5.34 -24.71 10.67
N SER A 204 -5.33 -25.61 11.65
CA SER A 204 -5.17 -25.29 13.07
C SER A 204 -4.33 -26.33 13.79
N GLY A 205 -3.64 -25.92 14.86
CA GLY A 205 -2.86 -26.83 15.70
C GLY A 205 -2.47 -26.19 17.04
N ASN A 206 -1.72 -26.93 17.85
CA ASN A 206 -1.12 -26.36 19.05
C ASN A 206 0.01 -25.39 18.64
N SER A 207 0.09 -24.21 19.25
CA SER A 207 1.08 -23.19 18.83
C SER A 207 2.53 -23.65 19.03
N TRP A 208 2.82 -24.43 20.07
CA TRP A 208 4.16 -24.93 20.36
C TRP A 208 4.55 -26.04 19.39
N ASP A 209 3.65 -26.98 19.11
CA ASP A 209 3.88 -28.05 18.14
C ASP A 209 4.11 -27.49 16.75
N VAL A 210 3.31 -26.50 16.34
CA VAL A 210 3.48 -25.82 15.05
C VAL A 210 4.82 -25.11 14.98
N LEU A 211 5.22 -24.33 15.98
CA LEU A 211 6.53 -23.66 16.00
C LEU A 211 7.69 -24.66 15.95
N PHE A 212 7.64 -25.71 16.76
CA PHE A 212 8.68 -26.72 16.85
C PHE A 212 8.78 -27.56 15.58
N GLU A 213 7.70 -28.18 15.13
CA GLU A 213 7.73 -29.06 13.96
C GLU A 213 7.96 -28.27 12.66
N SER A 214 7.46 -27.04 12.53
CA SER A 214 7.77 -26.21 11.36
C SER A 214 9.23 -25.77 11.30
N SER A 215 9.84 -25.43 12.44
CA SER A 215 11.27 -25.05 12.46
C SER A 215 12.18 -26.25 12.20
N LYS A 216 11.85 -27.41 12.76
CA LYS A 216 12.52 -28.69 12.46
C LYS A 216 12.36 -29.06 10.98
N LEU A 217 11.17 -28.90 10.40
CA LEU A 217 10.94 -29.14 8.98
C LEU A 217 11.76 -28.20 8.10
N ALA A 218 11.88 -26.92 8.47
CA ALA A 218 12.71 -25.96 7.75
C ALA A 218 14.20 -26.34 7.76
N GLN A 219 14.71 -26.80 8.90
CA GLN A 219 16.09 -27.26 9.01
C GLN A 219 16.36 -28.54 8.20
N ASN A 220 15.44 -29.50 8.24
CA ASN A 220 15.63 -30.80 7.59
C ASN A 220 15.31 -30.78 6.09
N ASN A 221 14.45 -29.85 5.65
CA ASN A 221 14.07 -29.69 4.26
C ASN A 221 14.01 -28.21 3.85
N PRO A 222 15.17 -27.52 3.80
CA PRO A 222 15.23 -26.09 3.47
C PRO A 222 14.69 -25.77 2.07
N SER A 223 14.73 -26.74 1.15
CA SER A 223 14.18 -26.58 -0.20
C SER A 223 12.68 -26.30 -0.20
N LEU A 224 11.94 -26.85 0.77
CA LEU A 224 10.52 -26.60 0.95
C LEU A 224 10.22 -25.14 1.35
N PHE A 225 11.21 -24.49 1.98
CA PHE A 225 11.14 -23.10 2.43
C PHE A 225 11.75 -22.11 1.44
N VAL A 226 12.24 -22.58 0.29
CA VAL A 226 12.69 -21.77 -0.87
C VAL A 226 13.82 -20.79 -0.54
N THR A 227 14.69 -21.19 0.39
CA THR A 227 15.88 -20.42 0.79
C THR A 227 16.99 -21.36 1.23
N GLN A 228 18.25 -20.96 1.03
CA GLN A 228 19.40 -21.67 1.61
C GLN A 228 19.54 -21.40 3.11
N ASP A 229 18.99 -20.29 3.59
CA ASP A 229 18.86 -19.97 5.02
C ASP A 229 17.46 -20.38 5.52
N PRO A 230 17.32 -21.49 6.25
CA PRO A 230 16.03 -22.02 6.71
C PRO A 230 15.22 -21.00 7.53
N GLN A 231 15.89 -20.06 8.20
CA GLN A 231 15.24 -19.10 9.09
C GLN A 231 14.33 -18.14 8.31
N VAL A 232 14.80 -17.63 7.17
CA VAL A 232 14.07 -16.64 6.37
C VAL A 232 12.72 -17.19 5.88
N GLY A 233 12.74 -18.41 5.33
CA GLY A 233 11.53 -19.04 4.82
C GLY A 233 10.61 -19.49 5.94
N TRP A 234 11.17 -19.98 7.05
CA TRP A 234 10.39 -20.34 8.25
C TRP A 234 9.68 -19.12 8.86
N GLU A 235 10.36 -17.98 8.98
CA GLU A 235 9.75 -16.73 9.45
C GLU A 235 8.63 -16.25 8.52
N ALA A 236 8.84 -16.33 7.20
CA ALA A 236 7.81 -16.00 6.23
C ALA A 236 6.58 -16.92 6.37
N TYR A 237 6.82 -18.22 6.59
CA TYR A 237 5.77 -19.20 6.84
C TYR A 237 5.01 -18.90 8.13
N ILE A 238 5.68 -18.73 9.28
CA ILE A 238 4.99 -18.62 10.57
C ILE A 238 4.15 -17.33 10.68
N ARG A 239 4.53 -16.26 9.97
CA ARG A 239 3.74 -15.01 9.88
C ARG A 239 2.37 -15.20 9.23
N SER A 240 2.12 -16.32 8.56
CA SER A 240 0.80 -16.66 8.02
C SER A 240 -0.18 -17.16 9.08
N PHE A 241 0.29 -17.46 10.29
CA PHE A 241 -0.55 -17.90 11.40
C PHE A 241 -0.95 -16.75 12.33
N VAL A 242 -2.16 -16.84 12.86
CA VAL A 242 -2.53 -16.18 14.12
C VAL A 242 -2.16 -17.12 15.26
N LEU A 243 -1.21 -16.69 16.09
CA LEU A 243 -0.73 -17.43 17.26
C LEU A 243 -1.36 -16.86 18.53
N ASP A 244 -2.08 -17.70 19.28
CA ASP A 244 -2.48 -17.43 20.66
C ASP A 244 -1.68 -18.35 21.58
N LEU A 245 -0.61 -17.81 22.16
CA LEU A 245 0.28 -18.58 23.04
C LEU A 245 -0.36 -18.91 24.40
N ALA A 246 -1.37 -18.14 24.82
CA ALA A 246 -2.08 -18.38 26.07
C ALA A 246 -3.09 -19.52 25.93
N ALA A 247 -3.87 -19.51 24.85
CA ALA A 247 -4.74 -20.62 24.47
C ALA A 247 -3.98 -21.80 23.83
N GLN A 248 -2.69 -21.60 23.54
CA GLN A 248 -1.82 -22.54 22.83
C GLN A 248 -2.36 -22.95 21.46
N THR A 249 -2.92 -22.01 20.70
CA THR A 249 -3.48 -22.27 19.38
C THR A 249 -2.73 -21.53 18.29
N ALA A 250 -2.55 -22.19 17.16
CA ALA A 250 -2.11 -21.61 15.91
C ALA A 250 -3.18 -21.83 14.86
N THR A 251 -3.61 -20.78 14.17
CA THR A 251 -4.63 -20.87 13.12
C THR A 251 -4.20 -20.14 11.85
N MET A 252 -4.50 -20.73 10.69
CA MET A 252 -4.28 -20.12 9.38
C MET A 252 -5.58 -20.15 8.58
N ALA A 253 -5.97 -18.99 8.06
CA ALA A 253 -7.19 -18.83 7.28
C ALA A 253 -7.13 -19.61 5.94
N PRO A 254 -8.27 -20.07 5.39
CA PRO A 254 -8.29 -20.86 4.15
C PRO A 254 -7.59 -20.21 2.96
N ALA A 255 -7.77 -18.90 2.76
CA ALA A 255 -7.14 -18.17 1.67
C ALA A 255 -5.61 -18.20 1.78
N THR A 256 -5.06 -18.13 2.99
CA THR A 256 -3.61 -18.20 3.19
C THR A 256 -3.09 -19.63 3.11
N ALA A 257 -3.86 -20.60 3.63
CA ALA A 257 -3.48 -22.01 3.66
C ALA A 257 -3.39 -22.68 2.29
N THR A 258 -4.09 -22.13 1.31
CA THR A 258 -4.19 -22.68 -0.06
C THR A 258 -3.35 -21.93 -1.09
N ASN A 259 -2.84 -20.75 -0.76
CA ASN A 259 -2.06 -19.93 -1.69
C ASN A 259 -0.57 -19.93 -1.33
N PRO A 260 0.33 -19.84 -2.33
CA PRO A 260 1.74 -19.58 -2.09
C PRO A 260 1.96 -18.25 -1.35
N ALA A 261 3.06 -18.15 -0.60
CA ALA A 261 3.51 -16.91 0.01
C ALA A 261 4.81 -16.41 -0.66
N THR A 262 4.88 -15.12 -0.93
CA THR A 262 6.07 -14.52 -1.58
C THR A 262 7.16 -14.22 -0.56
N ILE A 263 8.37 -14.77 -0.76
CA ILE A 263 9.58 -14.36 -0.04
C ILE A 263 10.16 -13.17 -0.80
N CYS A 264 9.82 -11.96 -0.34
CA CYS A 264 10.14 -10.73 -1.02
C CYS A 264 11.66 -10.50 -1.10
N THR A 265 12.22 -10.52 -2.31
CA THR A 265 13.51 -9.86 -2.56
C THR A 265 13.22 -8.40 -2.87
N PRO A 266 13.63 -7.43 -2.02
CA PRO A 266 13.23 -6.04 -2.20
C PRO A 266 13.68 -5.48 -3.55
N SER A 267 12.74 -4.88 -4.28
CA SER A 267 12.96 -4.11 -5.50
C SER A 267 12.05 -2.88 -5.46
N PRO A 268 12.34 -1.93 -4.56
CA PRO A 268 11.46 -0.80 -4.33
C PRO A 268 11.30 0.05 -5.60
N LEU A 269 10.08 0.51 -5.86
CA LEU A 269 9.84 1.52 -6.87
C LEU A 269 10.05 2.90 -6.25
N VAL A 270 11.14 3.55 -6.64
CA VAL A 270 11.49 4.90 -6.19
C VAL A 270 10.88 5.91 -7.17
N ILE A 271 10.11 6.86 -6.64
CA ILE A 271 9.38 7.87 -7.40
C ILE A 271 9.89 9.26 -7.01
N HIS A 272 10.30 10.02 -8.02
CA HIS A 272 10.78 11.38 -7.90
C HIS A 272 10.16 12.29 -8.97
N PHE A 273 9.73 13.47 -8.56
CA PHE A 273 9.34 14.57 -9.45
C PHE A 273 9.73 15.89 -8.79
N GLY A 274 10.12 16.88 -9.59
CA GLY A 274 10.44 18.24 -9.15
C GLY A 274 11.83 18.40 -8.54
#